data_AF-A0A923SLL8-F1
#
_entry.id   AF-A0A923SLL8-F1
#
_cell.length_a   1.000
_cell.length_b   1.000
_cell.length_c   1.000
_cell.angle_alpha   90.00
_cell.angle_beta   90.00
_cell.angle_gamma   90.00
#
_symmetry.space_group_name_H-M   'P 1'
#
loop_
_entity.id
_entity.type
_entity.pdbx_description
1 polymer ?
#
loop_
_entity_poly.entity_id
_entity_poly.type
_entity_poly.pdbx_seq_one_letter_code
_entity_poly.pdbx_strand_id
1 'polypeptide(L)'
;MMISVLCIVLVALCLLVGGDRTAKTLMTLSLNAIVLVAVIWAISLGLPPMIVSIAAILIVICITIFYQNEVNDKTRVAFIAVIVIAAVMLALIAVFVYGGHLQGMSFVGENKIRQSNGYSGDIGVDMFAIAILVMLWTLVGAIVDTAMAIVSGVYEIARHNPEYEQRELILSGMKIGGSILSSTVNTLFFIFAGEYLILFINFSMYYSLEVMINSREFAEGIINIIISAVGCIAIIPAASCLAAYRFSKKII
;
A
#
# COMPACT_ATOMS: atom_id res chain seq x y z
N MET A 1 -24.69 -13.59 8.51
CA MET A 1 -25.66 -13.58 7.40
C MET A 1 -25.47 -12.39 6.46
N MET A 2 -25.47 -11.14 6.95
CA MET A 2 -25.32 -9.94 6.07
C MET A 2 -23.96 -9.83 5.36
N ILE A 3 -22.84 -10.15 6.04
CA ILE A 3 -21.50 -10.15 5.43
C ILE A 3 -21.44 -11.14 4.27
N SER A 4 -21.97 -12.35 4.47
CA SER A 4 -22.02 -13.39 3.44
C SER A 4 -22.81 -12.94 2.21
N VAL A 5 -23.93 -12.24 2.39
CA VAL A 5 -24.72 -11.67 1.28
C VAL A 5 -23.89 -10.65 0.51
N LEU A 6 -23.21 -9.72 1.19
CA LEU A 6 -22.37 -8.71 0.53
C LEU A 6 -21.20 -9.35 -0.22
N CYS A 7 -20.56 -10.38 0.35
CA CYS A 7 -19.51 -11.13 -0.33
C CYS A 7 -20.04 -11.81 -1.60
N ILE A 8 -21.21 -12.44 -1.54
CA ILE A 8 -21.84 -13.06 -2.72
C ILE A 8 -22.14 -12.01 -3.79
N VAL A 9 -22.69 -10.85 -3.39
CA VAL A 9 -22.98 -9.75 -4.32
C VAL A 9 -21.70 -9.23 -4.97
N LEU A 10 -20.63 -9.00 -4.20
CA LEU A 10 -19.33 -8.56 -4.72
C LEU A 10 -18.77 -9.56 -5.73
N VAL A 11 -18.72 -10.85 -5.36
CA VAL A 11 -18.19 -11.91 -6.23
C VAL A 11 -19.02 -12.03 -7.50
N ALA A 12 -20.35 -12.03 -7.39
CA ALA A 12 -21.25 -12.10 -8.54
C ALA A 12 -21.03 -10.91 -9.48
N LEU A 13 -20.99 -9.67 -8.97
CA LEU A 13 -20.79 -8.48 -9.79
C LEU A 13 -19.41 -8.45 -10.44
N CYS A 14 -18.35 -8.82 -9.71
CA CYS A 14 -17.01 -8.92 -10.27
C CYS A 14 -16.97 -9.92 -11.44
N LEU A 15 -17.52 -11.12 -11.26
CA LEU A 15 -17.53 -12.15 -12.30
C LEU A 15 -18.39 -11.77 -13.50
N LEU A 16 -19.55 -11.13 -13.26
CA LEU A 16 -20.45 -10.68 -14.33
C LEU A 16 -19.83 -9.57 -15.20
N VAL A 17 -19.11 -8.63 -14.59
CA VAL A 17 -18.56 -7.44 -15.31
C VAL A 17 -17.18 -7.70 -15.89
N GLY A 18 -16.27 -8.36 -15.16
CA GLY A 18 -14.86 -8.46 -15.54
C GLY A 18 -14.40 -9.85 -16.02
N GLY A 19 -15.29 -10.86 -15.99
CA GLY A 19 -14.99 -12.22 -16.43
C GLY A 19 -13.77 -12.84 -15.72
N ASP A 20 -12.93 -13.53 -16.51
CA ASP A 20 -11.76 -14.27 -16.01
C ASP A 20 -10.69 -13.38 -15.36
N ARG A 21 -10.60 -12.12 -15.78
CA ARG A 21 -9.57 -11.20 -15.26
C ARG A 21 -9.91 -10.76 -13.83
N THR A 22 -11.16 -10.48 -13.54
CA THR A 22 -11.64 -10.18 -12.18
C THR A 22 -11.60 -11.39 -11.26
N ALA A 23 -11.80 -12.61 -11.78
CA ALA A 23 -11.64 -13.83 -10.99
C ALA A 23 -10.22 -13.96 -10.44
N LYS A 24 -9.20 -13.66 -11.27
CA LYS A 24 -7.80 -13.61 -10.83
C LYS A 24 -7.58 -12.56 -9.73
N THR A 25 -8.14 -11.34 -9.89
CA THR A 25 -8.05 -10.29 -8.86
C THR A 25 -8.67 -10.72 -7.52
N LEU A 26 -9.84 -11.36 -7.53
CA LEU A 26 -10.47 -11.89 -6.32
C LEU A 26 -9.61 -12.98 -5.64
N MET A 27 -8.96 -13.82 -6.44
CA MET A 27 -8.06 -14.84 -5.93
C MET A 27 -6.77 -14.24 -5.35
N THR A 28 -6.18 -13.23 -5.99
CA THR A 28 -5.07 -12.44 -5.45
C THR A 28 -5.43 -11.80 -4.11
N LEU A 29 -6.61 -11.18 -4.01
CA LEU A 29 -7.10 -10.58 -2.76
C LEU A 29 -7.20 -11.64 -1.64
N SER A 30 -7.75 -12.81 -1.96
CA SER A 30 -7.88 -13.92 -1.02
C SER A 30 -6.53 -14.44 -0.56
N LEU A 31 -5.56 -14.56 -1.47
CA LEU A 31 -4.18 -14.95 -1.15
C LEU A 31 -3.49 -13.92 -0.24
N ASN A 32 -3.62 -12.63 -0.54
CA ASN A 32 -3.06 -11.57 0.31
C ASN A 32 -3.70 -11.56 1.71
N ALA A 33 -5.00 -11.86 1.82
CA ALA A 33 -5.67 -12.03 3.11
C ALA A 33 -5.13 -13.26 3.88
N ILE A 34 -4.87 -14.38 3.21
CA ILE A 34 -4.24 -15.56 3.83
C ILE A 34 -2.84 -15.22 4.34
N VAL A 35 -2.05 -14.46 3.57
CA VAL A 35 -0.73 -13.98 4.01
C VAL A 35 -0.85 -13.12 5.26
N LEU A 36 -1.82 -12.20 5.31
CA LEU A 36 -2.06 -11.38 6.50
C LEU A 36 -2.38 -12.25 7.74
N VAL A 37 -3.26 -13.24 7.60
CA VAL A 37 -3.58 -14.17 8.68
C VAL A 37 -2.35 -14.97 9.11
N ALA A 38 -1.54 -15.43 8.15
CA ALA A 38 -0.30 -16.16 8.44
C ALA A 38 0.72 -15.29 9.17
N VAL A 39 0.82 -13.99 8.86
CA VAL A 39 1.66 -13.02 9.57
C VAL A 39 1.23 -12.86 11.02
N ILE A 40 -0.08 -12.67 11.24
CA ILE A 40 -0.64 -12.54 12.60
C ILE A 40 -0.32 -13.80 13.41
N TRP A 41 -0.50 -14.98 12.81
CA TRP A 41 -0.20 -16.25 13.46
C TRP A 41 1.31 -16.46 13.70
N ALA A 42 2.17 -16.06 12.76
CA ALA A 42 3.62 -16.12 12.92
C ALA A 42 4.11 -15.24 14.08
N ILE A 43 3.57 -14.03 14.22
CA ILE A 43 3.89 -13.11 15.31
C ILE A 43 3.38 -13.68 16.65
N SER A 44 2.20 -14.32 16.68
CA SER A 44 1.68 -14.94 17.90
C SER A 44 2.47 -16.17 18.36
N LEU A 45 3.21 -16.83 17.45
CA LEU A 45 4.18 -17.88 17.79
C LEU A 45 5.51 -17.34 18.34
N GLY A 46 5.67 -16.01 18.44
CA GLY A 46 6.86 -15.36 18.98
C GLY A 46 7.97 -15.12 17.95
N LEU A 47 7.69 -15.24 16.65
CA LEU A 47 8.66 -14.87 15.62
C LEU A 47 8.90 -13.35 15.63
N PRO A 48 10.15 -12.90 15.34
CA PRO A 48 10.49 -11.48 15.35
C PRO A 48 9.65 -10.71 14.32
N PRO A 49 8.81 -9.74 14.74
CA PRO A 49 7.83 -9.11 13.85
C PRO A 49 8.47 -8.42 12.65
N MET A 50 9.65 -7.82 12.82
CA MET A 50 10.36 -7.14 11.74
C MET A 50 10.68 -8.08 10.56
N ILE A 51 11.16 -9.29 10.84
CA ILE A 51 11.53 -10.26 9.80
C ILE A 51 10.28 -10.79 9.11
N VAL A 52 9.25 -11.13 9.89
CA VAL A 52 7.95 -11.59 9.38
C VAL A 52 7.34 -10.51 8.47
N SER A 53 7.45 -9.24 8.85
CA SER A 53 6.90 -8.11 8.10
C SER A 53 7.57 -7.94 6.74
N ILE A 54 8.90 -7.92 6.70
CA ILE A 54 9.65 -7.80 5.44
C ILE A 54 9.33 -8.99 4.52
N ALA A 55 9.31 -10.21 5.07
CA ALA A 55 8.98 -11.41 4.30
C ALA A 55 7.55 -11.34 3.74
N ALA A 56 6.57 -10.91 4.54
CA ALA A 56 5.19 -10.77 4.14
C ALA A 56 5.02 -9.75 3.02
N ILE A 57 5.64 -8.57 3.14
CA ILE A 57 5.59 -7.53 2.11
C ILE A 57 6.15 -8.05 0.79
N LEU A 58 7.29 -8.76 0.81
CA LEU A 58 7.84 -9.38 -0.40
C LEU A 58 6.89 -10.41 -1.02
N ILE A 59 6.27 -11.25 -0.21
CA ILE A 59 5.28 -12.25 -0.68
C ILE A 59 4.06 -11.55 -1.30
N VAL A 60 3.50 -10.53 -0.64
CA VAL A 60 2.36 -9.76 -1.15
C VAL A 60 2.70 -9.07 -2.47
N ILE A 61 3.88 -8.46 -2.60
CA ILE A 61 4.35 -7.87 -3.86
C ILE A 61 4.44 -8.95 -4.95
N CYS A 62 5.02 -10.12 -4.65
CA CYS A 62 5.13 -11.22 -5.60
C CYS A 62 3.76 -11.72 -6.08
N ILE A 63 2.83 -11.97 -5.16
CA ILE A 63 1.47 -12.44 -5.49
C ILE A 63 0.76 -11.37 -6.31
N THR A 64 0.76 -10.12 -5.85
CA THR A 64 0.03 -9.04 -6.51
C THR A 64 0.58 -8.73 -7.90
N ILE A 65 1.91 -8.71 -8.08
CA ILE A 65 2.49 -8.41 -9.40
C ILE A 65 2.44 -9.62 -10.34
N PHE A 66 2.87 -10.82 -9.92
CA PHE A 66 3.05 -11.96 -10.83
C PHE A 66 1.87 -12.91 -10.93
N TYR A 67 0.99 -12.97 -9.93
CA TYR A 67 -0.20 -13.82 -10.00
C TYR A 67 -1.38 -13.06 -10.62
N GLN A 68 -1.57 -11.80 -10.22
CA GLN A 68 -2.64 -10.97 -10.78
C GLN A 68 -2.38 -10.60 -12.23
N ASN A 69 -1.12 -10.39 -12.61
CA ASN A 69 -0.71 -10.07 -13.97
C ASN A 69 0.09 -11.21 -14.56
N GLU A 70 0.06 -11.36 -15.88
CA GLU A 70 0.87 -12.36 -16.57
C GLU A 70 2.36 -12.06 -16.44
N VAL A 71 3.18 -13.11 -16.29
CA VAL A 71 4.63 -12.99 -16.13
C VAL A 71 5.27 -12.52 -17.43
N ASN A 72 5.41 -11.19 -17.54
CA ASN A 72 5.92 -10.48 -18.71
C ASN A 72 7.03 -9.50 -18.34
N ASP A 73 7.73 -8.93 -19.32
CA ASP A 73 8.75 -7.90 -19.05
C ASP A 73 8.18 -6.71 -18.27
N LYS A 74 6.91 -6.36 -18.48
CA LYS A 74 6.18 -5.33 -17.72
C LYS A 74 6.21 -5.62 -16.22
N THR A 75 5.81 -6.83 -15.83
CA THR A 75 5.76 -7.25 -14.41
C THR A 75 7.13 -7.27 -13.76
N ARG A 76 8.17 -7.70 -14.49
CA ARG A 76 9.55 -7.73 -13.96
C ARG A 76 10.09 -6.32 -13.69
N VAL A 77 9.83 -5.38 -14.60
CA VAL A 77 10.24 -3.98 -14.43
C VAL A 77 9.49 -3.34 -13.26
N ALA A 78 8.17 -3.53 -13.17
CA ALA A 78 7.36 -3.00 -12.08
C ALA A 78 7.79 -3.57 -10.73
N PHE A 79 8.07 -4.88 -10.66
CA PHE A 79 8.55 -5.56 -9.46
C PHE A 79 9.85 -4.96 -8.92
N ILE A 80 10.84 -4.73 -9.80
CA ILE A 80 12.11 -4.11 -9.42
C ILE A 80 11.88 -2.68 -8.91
N ALA A 81 11.05 -1.89 -9.59
CA ALA A 81 10.72 -0.53 -9.18
C ALA A 81 10.08 -0.50 -7.78
N VAL A 82 9.10 -1.38 -7.53
CA VAL A 82 8.40 -1.47 -6.25
C VAL A 82 9.33 -1.90 -5.13
N ILE A 83 10.22 -2.89 -5.34
CA ILE A 83 11.18 -3.32 -4.30
C ILE A 83 12.14 -2.20 -3.93
N VAL A 84 12.68 -1.50 -4.93
CA VAL A 84 13.63 -0.40 -4.69
C VAL A 84 12.95 0.70 -3.88
N ILE A 85 11.74 1.10 -4.26
CA ILE A 85 11.00 2.14 -3.53
C ILE A 85 10.57 1.65 -2.15
N ALA A 86 10.06 0.42 -2.02
CA ALA A 86 9.69 -0.13 -0.71
C ALA A 86 10.87 -0.17 0.25
N ALA A 87 12.08 -0.51 -0.22
CA ALA A 87 13.29 -0.51 0.60
C ALA A 87 13.72 0.91 1.04
N VAL A 88 13.64 1.89 0.15
CA VAL A 88 13.93 3.30 0.49
C VAL A 88 12.90 3.83 1.48
N MET A 89 11.62 3.53 1.25
CA MET A 89 10.52 3.96 2.11
C MET A 89 10.54 3.25 3.46
N LEU A 90 11.00 2.01 3.56
CA LEU A 90 11.22 1.32 4.84
C LEU A 90 12.15 2.12 5.76
N ALA A 91 13.27 2.61 5.23
CA ALA A 91 14.20 3.43 6.00
C ALA A 91 13.56 4.75 6.44
N LEU A 92 12.79 5.39 5.56
CA LEU A 92 12.06 6.63 5.87
C LEU A 92 11.01 6.41 6.97
N ILE A 93 10.22 5.35 6.85
CA ILE A 93 9.21 4.96 7.84
C ILE A 93 9.86 4.73 9.20
N ALA A 94 10.97 3.98 9.26
CA ALA A 94 11.66 3.72 10.52
C ALA A 94 12.10 5.01 11.24
N VAL A 95 12.59 6.01 10.49
CA VAL A 95 12.96 7.32 11.05
C VAL A 95 11.75 8.06 11.63
N PHE A 96 10.63 8.10 10.91
CA PHE A 96 9.43 8.80 11.38
C PHE A 96 8.72 8.08 12.52
N VAL A 97 8.68 6.75 12.53
CA VAL A 97 8.11 5.98 13.64
C VAL A 97 8.94 6.18 14.90
N TYR A 98 10.28 6.17 14.80
CA TYR A 98 11.17 6.40 15.94
C TYR A 98 11.09 7.85 16.44
N GLY A 99 11.20 8.83 15.54
CA GLY A 99 11.16 10.25 15.90
C GLY A 99 9.80 10.72 16.42
N GLY A 100 8.72 10.20 15.83
CA GLY A 100 7.34 10.52 16.23
C GLY A 100 6.82 9.71 17.41
N HIS A 101 7.59 8.77 17.95
CA HIS A 101 7.16 7.84 19.01
C HIS A 101 5.81 7.17 18.67
N LEU A 102 5.63 6.78 17.41
CA LEU A 102 4.37 6.22 16.88
C LEU A 102 4.17 4.74 17.26
N GLN A 103 5.04 4.18 18.11
CA GLN A 103 5.05 2.78 18.55
C GLN A 103 4.15 2.51 19.76
N GLY A 104 3.28 1.50 19.66
CA GLY A 104 2.31 1.12 20.70
C GLY A 104 0.89 1.00 20.13
N MET A 105 -0.08 0.63 20.96
CA MET A 105 -1.47 0.46 20.52
C MET A 105 -2.16 1.82 20.40
N SER A 106 -2.28 2.30 19.16
CA SER A 106 -3.13 3.44 18.81
C SER A 106 -4.49 2.89 18.35
N PHE A 107 -5.57 3.19 19.09
CA PHE A 107 -6.94 2.88 18.66
C PHE A 107 -7.91 3.95 19.12
N VAL A 108 -8.83 4.33 18.24
CA VAL A 108 -9.94 5.24 18.53
C VAL A 108 -11.22 4.42 18.82
N GLY A 109 -11.95 4.76 19.90
CA GLY A 109 -13.26 4.19 20.22
C GLY A 109 -13.26 2.97 21.18
N GLU A 110 -14.35 2.19 21.15
CA GLU A 110 -14.56 0.99 21.98
C GLU A 110 -13.59 -0.16 21.69
N ASN A 111 -12.87 -0.08 20.56
CA ASN A 111 -11.83 -1.04 20.14
C ASN A 111 -10.48 -0.83 20.85
N LYS A 112 -10.40 0.06 21.85
CA LYS A 112 -9.20 0.21 22.66
C LYS A 112 -8.93 -1.08 23.44
N ILE A 113 -7.83 -1.76 23.10
CA ILE A 113 -7.24 -2.84 23.90
C ILE A 113 -6.83 -2.22 25.23
N ARG A 114 -7.69 -2.40 26.24
CA ARG A 114 -7.50 -1.93 27.61
C ARG A 114 -7.65 -3.11 28.55
N GLN A 115 -6.91 -3.09 29.65
CA GLN A 115 -7.14 -4.03 30.76
C GLN A 115 -8.60 -3.99 31.25
N SER A 116 -9.26 -2.83 31.16
CA SER A 116 -10.69 -2.69 31.48
C SER A 116 -11.62 -3.53 30.60
N ASN A 117 -11.17 -3.91 29.41
CA ASN A 117 -11.93 -4.70 28.44
C ASN A 117 -11.47 -6.18 28.42
N GLY A 118 -10.65 -6.60 29.39
CA GLY A 118 -10.15 -7.97 29.52
C GLY A 118 -8.91 -8.31 28.68
N TYR A 119 -8.33 -7.33 27.98
CA TYR A 119 -7.13 -7.54 27.17
C TYR A 119 -5.85 -7.13 27.91
N SER A 120 -4.79 -7.93 27.79
CA SER A 120 -3.46 -7.58 28.30
C SER A 120 -2.84 -6.49 27.44
N GLY A 121 -2.49 -5.36 28.07
CA GLY A 121 -1.84 -4.24 27.38
C GLY A 121 -0.40 -4.51 26.93
N ASP A 122 0.23 -5.53 27.51
CA ASP A 122 1.55 -6.01 27.12
C ASP A 122 1.38 -7.39 26.45
N ILE A 123 1.62 -7.43 25.15
CA ILE A 123 1.57 -8.66 24.35
C ILE A 123 2.98 -9.23 24.11
N GLY A 124 4.03 -8.63 24.68
CA GLY A 124 5.42 -9.08 24.49
C GLY A 124 5.93 -8.97 23.04
N VAL A 125 5.25 -8.17 22.21
CA VAL A 125 5.56 -7.96 20.79
C VAL A 125 6.18 -6.57 20.60
N ASP A 126 7.20 -6.49 19.75
CA ASP A 126 7.80 -5.22 19.37
C ASP A 126 6.83 -4.35 18.56
N MET A 127 6.23 -3.37 19.24
CA MET A 127 5.27 -2.43 18.68
C MET A 127 5.88 -1.49 17.62
N PHE A 128 7.19 -1.27 17.67
CA PHE A 128 7.88 -0.49 16.64
C PHE A 128 7.82 -1.22 15.29
N ALA A 129 8.14 -2.51 15.29
CA ALA A 129 8.07 -3.34 14.10
C ALA A 129 6.63 -3.51 13.57
N ILE A 130 5.63 -3.55 14.45
CA ILE A 130 4.21 -3.58 14.05
C ILE A 130 3.80 -2.27 13.36
N ALA A 131 4.19 -1.11 13.89
CA ALA A 131 3.90 0.17 13.26
C ALA A 131 4.53 0.27 11.85
N ILE A 132 5.77 -0.20 11.70
CA ILE A 132 6.43 -0.30 10.39
C ILE A 132 5.64 -1.21 9.44
N LEU A 133 5.20 -2.39 9.90
CA LEU A 133 4.41 -3.32 9.09
C LEU A 133 3.13 -2.68 8.57
N VAL A 134 2.36 -2.02 9.44
CA VAL A 134 1.10 -1.37 9.08
C VAL A 134 1.33 -0.30 8.01
N MET A 135 2.31 0.58 8.21
CA MET A 135 2.62 1.64 7.24
C MET A 135 3.13 1.08 5.90
N LEU A 136 3.97 0.04 5.93
CA LEU A 136 4.43 -0.61 4.71
C LEU A 136 3.31 -1.31 3.95
N TRP A 137 2.38 -1.95 4.66
CA TRP A 137 1.26 -2.64 4.05
C TRP A 137 0.37 -1.67 3.27
N THR A 138 0.04 -0.53 3.89
CA THR A 138 -0.71 0.55 3.24
C THR A 138 0.04 1.14 2.05
N LEU A 139 1.34 1.42 2.22
CA LEU A 139 2.19 1.94 1.16
C LEU A 139 2.27 1.02 -0.06
N VAL A 140 2.50 -0.29 0.17
CA VAL A 140 2.70 -1.29 -0.90
C VAL A 140 1.48 -1.39 -1.80
N GLY A 141 0.28 -1.37 -1.22
CA GLY A 141 -0.96 -1.34 -2.00
C GLY A 141 -1.01 -0.16 -2.97
N ALA A 142 -0.61 1.03 -2.52
CA ALA A 142 -0.66 2.24 -3.35
C ALA A 142 0.44 2.28 -4.44
N ILE A 143 1.65 1.82 -4.14
CA ILE A 143 2.77 1.87 -5.09
C ILE A 143 2.73 0.76 -6.14
N VAL A 144 2.20 -0.43 -5.83
CA VAL A 144 2.14 -1.56 -6.78
C VAL A 144 1.24 -1.22 -7.97
N ASP A 145 0.04 -0.71 -7.70
CA ASP A 145 -0.92 -0.34 -8.76
C ASP A 145 -0.37 0.81 -9.62
N THR A 146 0.23 1.80 -8.96
CA THR A 146 0.87 2.95 -9.64
C THR A 146 2.01 2.49 -10.55
N ALA A 147 2.91 1.63 -10.05
CA ALA A 147 4.02 1.10 -10.83
C ALA A 147 3.54 0.30 -12.04
N MET A 148 2.57 -0.61 -11.84
CA MET A 148 2.03 -1.45 -12.91
C MET A 148 1.34 -0.63 -14.01
N ALA A 149 0.58 0.40 -13.63
CA ALA A 149 -0.09 1.28 -14.58
C ALA A 149 0.91 2.09 -15.43
N ILE A 150 1.95 2.65 -14.80
CA ILE A 150 3.00 3.41 -15.50
C ILE A 150 3.79 2.51 -16.44
N VAL A 151 4.30 1.37 -15.95
CA VAL A 151 5.10 0.46 -16.77
C VAL A 151 4.29 -0.10 -17.95
N SER A 152 3.02 -0.42 -17.73
CA SER A 152 2.14 -0.89 -18.80
C SER A 152 1.86 0.19 -19.83
N GLY A 153 1.62 1.43 -19.40
CA GLY A 153 1.41 2.56 -20.31
C GLY A 153 2.66 2.88 -21.14
N VAL A 154 3.84 2.92 -20.51
CA VAL A 154 5.11 3.13 -21.22
C VAL A 154 5.40 1.99 -22.20
N TYR A 155 5.09 0.75 -21.83
CA TYR A 155 5.23 -0.40 -22.74
C TYR A 155 4.36 -0.24 -24.00
N GLU A 156 3.08 0.13 -23.85
CA GLU A 156 2.19 0.29 -25.00
C GLU A 156 2.63 1.45 -25.90
N ILE A 157 3.14 2.55 -25.32
CA ILE A 157 3.68 3.68 -26.08
C ILE A 157 4.93 3.26 -26.85
N ALA A 158 5.88 2.58 -26.20
CA ALA A 158 7.10 2.10 -26.84
C ALA A 158 6.80 1.12 -27.98
N ARG A 159 5.77 0.27 -27.81
CA ARG A 159 5.35 -0.69 -28.84
C ARG A 159 4.76 -0.02 -30.08
N HIS A 160 4.01 1.06 -29.91
CA HIS A 160 3.37 1.79 -31.03
C HIS A 160 4.28 2.86 -31.64
N ASN A 161 5.31 3.32 -30.92
CA ASN A 161 6.26 4.32 -31.40
C ASN A 161 7.70 3.81 -31.19
N PRO A 162 8.20 2.91 -32.06
CA PRO A 162 9.55 2.35 -31.95
C PRO A 162 10.67 3.39 -32.04
N GLU A 163 10.38 4.54 -32.66
CA GLU A 163 11.34 5.62 -32.92
C GLU A 163 11.62 6.46 -31.66
N TYR A 164 10.83 6.29 -30.59
CA TYR A 164 10.95 7.12 -29.39
C TYR A 164 12.25 6.84 -28.64
N GLU A 165 12.97 7.90 -28.32
CA GLU A 165 14.15 7.82 -27.47
C GLU A 165 13.77 7.53 -26.01
N GLN A 166 14.73 7.04 -25.22
CA GLN A 166 14.54 6.78 -23.78
C GLN A 166 13.97 8.00 -23.04
N ARG A 167 14.42 9.21 -23.40
CA ARG A 167 13.96 10.45 -22.78
C ARG A 167 12.47 10.70 -23.02
N GLU A 168 11.98 10.41 -24.21
CA GLU A 168 10.57 10.59 -24.58
C GLU A 168 9.67 9.58 -23.86
N LEU A 169 10.15 8.34 -23.70
CA LEU A 169 9.48 7.32 -22.90
C LEU A 169 9.43 7.69 -21.41
N ILE A 170 10.50 8.24 -20.85
CA ILE A 170 10.52 8.74 -19.47
C ILE A 170 9.48 9.86 -19.29
N LEU A 171 9.49 10.85 -20.19
CA LEU A 171 8.53 11.97 -20.14
C LEU A 171 7.08 11.48 -20.27
N SER A 172 6.84 10.48 -21.11
CA SER A 172 5.52 9.86 -21.25
C SER A 172 5.09 9.13 -19.97
N GLY A 173 6.00 8.36 -19.36
CA GLY A 173 5.76 7.71 -18.08
C GLY A 173 5.47 8.71 -16.96
N MET A 174 6.20 9.83 -16.91
CA MET A 174 5.95 10.90 -15.94
C MET A 174 4.58 11.56 -16.14
N LYS A 175 4.14 11.79 -17.39
CA LYS A 175 2.80 12.33 -17.68
C LYS A 175 1.69 11.37 -17.22
N ILE A 176 1.84 10.08 -17.50
CA ILE A 176 0.90 9.04 -17.04
C ILE A 176 0.87 9.01 -15.51
N GLY A 177 2.04 8.96 -14.88
CA GLY A 177 2.18 8.95 -13.42
C GLY A 177 1.57 10.18 -12.75
N GLY A 178 1.72 11.37 -13.34
CA GLY A 178 1.10 12.60 -12.82
C GLY A 178 -0.43 12.53 -12.78
N SER A 179 -1.06 11.93 -13.80
CA SER A 179 -2.51 11.74 -13.78
C SER A 179 -2.96 10.72 -12.73
N ILE A 180 -2.19 9.64 -12.55
CA ILE A 180 -2.48 8.62 -11.53
C ILE A 180 -2.33 9.22 -10.14
N LEU A 181 -1.25 9.98 -9.90
CA LEU A 181 -0.96 10.61 -8.62
C LEU A 181 -2.13 11.44 -8.11
N SER A 182 -2.76 12.25 -8.98
CA SER A 182 -3.90 13.08 -8.60
C SER A 182 -5.08 12.22 -8.08
N SER A 183 -5.36 11.09 -8.73
CA SER A 183 -6.42 10.16 -8.30
C SER A 183 -6.03 9.42 -7.01
N THR A 184 -4.78 9.00 -6.88
CA THR A 184 -4.29 8.28 -5.70
C THR A 184 -4.27 9.17 -4.46
N VAL A 185 -3.83 10.43 -4.56
CA VAL A 185 -3.83 11.38 -3.43
C VAL A 185 -5.26 11.63 -2.94
N ASN A 186 -6.22 11.81 -3.84
CA ASN A 186 -7.63 11.95 -3.46
C ASN A 186 -8.17 10.68 -2.76
N THR A 187 -7.78 9.50 -3.23
CA THR A 187 -8.19 8.23 -2.62
C THR A 187 -7.63 8.10 -1.20
N LEU A 188 -6.34 8.41 -1.01
CA LEU A 188 -5.71 8.42 0.33
C LEU A 188 -6.40 9.41 1.27
N PHE A 189 -6.77 10.60 0.77
CA PHE A 189 -7.52 11.58 1.55
C PHE A 189 -8.89 11.06 1.98
N PHE A 190 -9.63 10.38 1.10
CA PHE A 190 -10.94 9.82 1.46
C PHE A 190 -10.84 8.66 2.45
N ILE A 191 -9.82 7.81 2.33
CA ILE A 191 -9.54 6.76 3.32
C ILE A 191 -9.30 7.40 4.69
N PHE A 192 -8.44 8.43 4.74
CA PHE A 192 -8.18 9.19 5.97
C PHE A 192 -9.45 9.80 6.56
N ALA A 193 -10.17 10.58 5.75
CA ALA A 193 -11.33 11.31 6.21
C ALA A 193 -12.42 10.35 6.71
N GLY A 194 -12.59 9.21 6.06
CA GLY A 194 -13.52 8.17 6.48
C GLY A 194 -13.12 7.47 7.78
N GLU A 195 -11.85 7.08 7.90
CA GLU A 195 -11.32 6.36 9.07
C GLU A 195 -11.34 7.23 10.34
N TYR A 196 -11.00 8.51 10.22
CA TYR A 196 -10.89 9.43 11.36
C TYR A 196 -12.13 10.32 11.57
N LEU A 197 -13.23 10.10 10.83
CA LEU A 197 -14.43 10.94 10.92
C LEU A 197 -15.01 11.02 12.34
N ILE A 198 -15.08 9.88 13.02
CA ILE A 198 -15.59 9.81 14.41
C ILE A 198 -14.66 10.58 15.35
N LEU A 199 -13.34 10.50 15.13
CA LEU A 199 -12.37 11.27 15.89
C LEU A 199 -12.58 12.77 15.68
N PHE A 200 -12.78 13.22 14.44
CA PHE A 200 -13.07 14.63 14.15
C PHE A 200 -14.32 15.14 14.84
N ILE A 201 -15.40 14.37 14.81
CA ILE A 201 -16.66 14.75 15.47
C ILE A 201 -16.49 14.78 17.00
N ASN A 202 -15.80 13.79 17.57
CA ASN A 202 -15.57 13.72 19.01
C ASN A 202 -14.70 14.89 19.50
N PHE A 203 -13.61 15.20 18.78
CA PHE A 203 -12.79 16.36 19.09
C PHE A 203 -13.55 17.66 18.92
N SER A 204 -14.32 17.83 17.84
CA SER A 204 -15.11 19.05 17.62
C SER A 204 -16.15 19.31 18.72
N MET A 205 -16.65 18.27 19.39
CA MET A 205 -17.64 18.42 20.47
C MET A 205 -17.02 18.59 21.85
N TYR A 206 -15.88 17.95 22.12
CA TYR A 206 -15.35 17.80 23.49
C TYR A 206 -13.93 18.34 23.71
N TYR A 207 -13.18 18.68 22.65
CA TYR A 207 -11.77 19.03 22.73
C TYR A 207 -11.40 20.19 21.77
N SER A 208 -10.20 20.77 21.93
CA SER A 208 -9.70 21.78 20.98
C SER A 208 -8.98 21.13 19.79
N LEU A 209 -8.90 21.84 18.67
CA LEU A 209 -8.13 21.42 17.50
C LEU A 209 -6.64 21.19 17.81
N GLU A 210 -6.09 21.91 18.78
CA GLU A 210 -4.70 21.75 19.22
C GLU A 210 -4.46 20.39 19.87
N VAL A 211 -5.39 19.91 20.71
CA VAL A 211 -5.29 18.58 21.30
C VAL A 211 -5.46 17.50 20.23
N MET A 212 -6.30 17.74 19.22
CA MET A 212 -6.48 16.82 18.10
C MET A 212 -5.20 16.65 17.28
N ILE A 213 -4.58 17.76 16.88
CA ILE A 213 -3.36 17.76 16.04
C ILE A 213 -2.19 17.12 16.79
N ASN A 214 -2.09 17.34 18.10
CA ASN A 214 -1.07 16.72 18.94
C ASN A 214 -1.45 15.31 19.42
N SER A 215 -2.63 14.81 19.08
CA SER A 215 -3.02 13.45 19.46
C SER A 215 -2.22 12.45 18.63
N ARG A 216 -1.72 11.41 19.31
CA ARG A 216 -0.91 10.38 18.67
C ARG A 216 -1.66 9.64 17.55
N GLU A 217 -2.94 9.34 17.75
CA GLU A 217 -3.81 8.69 16.77
C GLU A 217 -3.89 9.47 15.45
N PHE A 218 -4.08 10.78 15.57
CA PHE A 218 -4.18 11.66 14.41
C PHE A 218 -2.82 11.86 13.73
N ALA A 219 -1.75 12.03 14.53
CA ALA A 219 -0.39 12.13 14.02
C ALA A 219 0.02 10.88 13.24
N GLU A 220 -0.28 9.68 13.77
CA GLU A 220 0.00 8.41 13.11
C GLU A 220 -0.75 8.29 11.77
N GLY A 221 -2.04 8.63 11.75
CA GLY A 221 -2.85 8.63 10.53
C GLY A 221 -2.31 9.57 9.46
N ILE A 222 -2.06 10.84 9.84
CA ILE A 222 -1.49 11.83 8.92
C ILE A 222 -0.14 11.37 8.38
N ILE A 223 0.76 10.90 9.25
CA ILE A 223 2.09 10.46 8.86
C ILE A 223 2.00 9.27 7.90
N ASN A 224 1.11 8.30 8.17
CA ASN A 224 0.91 7.14 7.30
C ASN A 224 0.47 7.55 5.87
N ILE A 225 -0.48 8.48 5.76
CA ILE A 225 -0.96 8.96 4.46
C ILE A 225 0.06 9.83 3.74
N ILE A 226 0.77 10.70 4.44
CA ILE A 226 1.84 11.50 3.83
C ILE A 226 2.95 10.57 3.32
N ILE A 227 3.39 9.59 4.12
CA ILE A 227 4.38 8.59 3.71
C ILE A 227 3.88 7.81 2.48
N SER A 228 2.62 7.38 2.48
CA SER A 228 2.02 6.68 1.34
C SER A 228 2.02 7.55 0.08
N ALA A 229 1.64 8.83 0.19
CA ALA A 229 1.67 9.78 -0.91
C ALA A 229 3.11 10.04 -1.42
N VAL A 230 4.08 10.20 -0.51
CA VAL A 230 5.51 10.34 -0.87
C VAL A 230 5.99 9.11 -1.64
N GLY A 231 5.61 7.92 -1.21
CA GLY A 231 5.92 6.68 -1.92
C GLY A 231 5.31 6.63 -3.33
N CYS A 232 4.07 7.07 -3.48
CA CYS A 232 3.42 7.21 -4.80
C CYS A 232 4.10 8.24 -5.70
N ILE A 233 4.64 9.32 -5.14
CA ILE A 233 5.42 10.30 -5.91
C ILE A 233 6.76 9.68 -6.33
N ALA A 234 7.44 8.98 -5.43
CA ALA A 234 8.76 8.41 -5.66
C ALA A 234 8.74 7.24 -6.68
N ILE A 235 7.67 6.44 -6.72
CA ILE A 235 7.53 5.33 -7.67
C ILE A 235 7.37 5.80 -9.11
N ILE A 236 6.83 7.00 -9.35
CA ILE A 236 6.62 7.53 -10.72
C ILE A 236 7.92 7.66 -11.51
N PRO A 237 8.95 8.40 -11.06
CA PRO A 237 10.21 8.50 -11.79
C PRO A 237 10.94 7.15 -11.84
N ALA A 238 10.93 6.36 -10.75
CA ALA A 238 11.59 5.06 -10.72
C ALA A 238 11.02 4.09 -11.76
N ALA A 239 9.69 3.93 -11.79
CA ALA A 239 9.00 3.08 -12.75
C ALA A 239 9.17 3.58 -14.20
N SER A 240 9.10 4.90 -14.41
CA SER A 240 9.27 5.50 -15.75
C SER A 240 10.67 5.29 -16.30
N CYS A 241 11.71 5.52 -15.50
CA CYS A 241 13.11 5.31 -15.90
C CYS A 241 13.41 3.84 -16.18
N LEU A 242 12.98 2.93 -15.29
CA LEU A 242 13.20 1.49 -15.47
C LEU A 242 12.45 0.95 -16.69
N ALA A 243 11.21 1.40 -16.93
CA ALA A 243 10.43 1.02 -18.12
C ALA A 243 11.09 1.53 -19.40
N ALA A 244 11.45 2.81 -19.46
CA ALA A 244 12.09 3.39 -20.64
C ALA A 244 13.42 2.70 -20.98
N TYR A 245 14.27 2.44 -19.98
CA TYR A 245 15.53 1.74 -20.18
C TYR A 245 15.33 0.32 -20.73
N ARG A 246 14.33 -0.41 -20.21
CA ARG A 246 14.06 -1.79 -20.62
C ARG A 246 13.45 -1.87 -22.01
N PHE A 247 12.49 -1.00 -22.33
CA PHE A 247 11.71 -1.09 -23.56
C PHE A 247 12.37 -0.39 -24.75
N SER A 248 13.18 0.66 -24.53
CA SER A 248 13.98 1.27 -25.60
C SER A 248 15.02 0.31 -26.19
N LYS A 249 15.58 -0.61 -25.39
CA LYS A 249 16.59 -1.57 -25.84
C LYS A 249 16.05 -2.78 -26.61
N LYS A 250 14.73 -3.00 -26.62
CA LYS A 250 14.13 -4.28 -27.01
C LYS A 250 13.45 -4.26 -28.39
N ILE A 251 13.57 -3.17 -29.14
CA ILE A 251 12.95 -2.99 -30.47
C ILE A 251 14.01 -2.90 -31.59
N ILE A 252 15.13 -3.62 -31.43
CA ILE A 252 16.08 -3.92 -32.52
C ILE A 252 16.26 -5.44 -32.58
#